data_AF-A0A2N2MYK9-F1
#
_entry.id   AF-A0A2N2MYK9-F1
#
_cell.length_a   1.000
_cell.length_b   1.000
_cell.length_c   1.000
_cell.angle_alpha   90.00
_cell.angle_beta   90.00
_cell.angle_gamma   90.00
#
_symmetry.space_group_name_H-M   'P 1'
#
loop_
_entity.id
_entity.type
_entity.pdbx_description
1 polymer ?
#
loop_
_entity_poly.entity_id
_entity_poly.type
_entity_poly.pdbx_seq_one_letter_code
_entity_poly.pdbx_strand_id
1 'polypeptide(L)'
;MTNIYKLIIQSGTGTGTEFPLEKSELFLGRDLTSDLVINDPEVSRRHLRLVLDGAAYRIEDLGSTNGTFIHGQRLTSAASLKPGDVITLGEKIVLKYEVISTDPNATVAVQRGVSSNTQPKPETVAPPAPVIAPPPARPTPPISAAPVYQPTNVPVPPAVSKKKSPALIIILILVGILVLFCILPWIIIDATNSYCSLFPGIMNMLITNACAV
;
A
#
# COMPACT_ATOMS: atom_id res chain seq x y z
N MET A 1 -20.86 -20.37 -9.67
CA MET A 1 -20.24 -19.53 -8.62
C MET A 1 -19.71 -18.28 -9.30
N THR A 2 -20.26 -17.11 -9.00
CA THR A 2 -19.73 -15.83 -9.48
C THR A 2 -18.98 -15.19 -8.32
N ASN A 3 -17.69 -14.90 -8.51
CA ASN A 3 -16.90 -14.17 -7.53
C ASN A 3 -17.01 -12.68 -7.82
N ILE A 4 -17.43 -11.91 -6.84
CA ILE A 4 -17.41 -10.45 -6.87
C ILE A 4 -16.14 -10.01 -6.14
N TYR A 5 -15.30 -9.26 -6.83
CA TYR A 5 -14.04 -8.75 -6.30
C TYR A 5 -14.18 -7.26 -6.00
N LYS A 6 -13.69 -6.81 -4.84
CA LYS A 6 -13.69 -5.38 -4.50
C LYS A 6 -12.44 -4.96 -3.74
N LEU A 7 -12.08 -3.69 -3.89
CA LEU A 7 -11.13 -2.99 -3.02
C LEU A 7 -11.88 -1.98 -2.16
N ILE A 8 -11.59 -1.94 -0.87
CA ILE A 8 -12.20 -1.00 0.08
C ILE A 8 -11.11 -0.12 0.66
N ILE A 9 -11.29 1.21 0.62
CA ILE A 9 -10.40 2.13 1.32
C ILE A 9 -10.67 2.05 2.82
N GLN A 10 -9.73 1.53 3.59
CA GLN A 10 -9.80 1.43 5.05
C GLN A 10 -9.26 2.66 5.76
N SER A 11 -8.29 3.35 5.17
CA SER A 11 -7.67 4.55 5.72
C SER A 11 -7.19 5.48 4.62
N GLY A 12 -7.19 6.79 4.92
CA GLY A 12 -6.74 7.84 4.02
C GLY A 12 -7.88 8.51 3.25
N THR A 13 -7.52 9.23 2.19
CA THR A 13 -8.49 9.99 1.40
C THR A 13 -9.49 9.04 0.70
N GLY A 14 -10.78 9.26 0.94
CA GLY A 14 -11.85 8.39 0.41
C GLY A 14 -12.14 7.14 1.26
N THR A 15 -11.74 7.10 2.54
CA THR A 15 -12.10 6.00 3.46
C THR A 15 -13.57 5.62 3.39
N GLY A 16 -13.85 4.32 3.33
CA GLY A 16 -15.20 3.74 3.15
C GLY A 16 -15.63 3.57 1.69
N THR A 17 -14.90 4.14 0.73
CA THR A 17 -15.17 3.93 -0.70
C THR A 17 -14.87 2.48 -1.08
N GLU A 18 -15.83 1.84 -1.76
CA GLU A 18 -15.66 0.52 -2.34
C GLU A 18 -15.50 0.62 -3.86
N PHE A 19 -14.53 -0.09 -4.40
CA PHE A 19 -14.24 -0.18 -5.82
C PHE A 19 -14.48 -1.61 -6.31
N PRO A 20 -15.55 -1.87 -7.08
CA PRO A 20 -15.75 -3.17 -7.70
C PRO A 20 -14.69 -3.41 -8.78
N LEU A 21 -14.12 -4.62 -8.84
CA LEU A 21 -13.12 -4.99 -9.83
C LEU A 21 -13.79 -5.85 -10.91
N GLU A 22 -14.27 -5.19 -11.96
CA GLU A 22 -15.10 -5.82 -13.01
C GLU A 22 -14.32 -6.10 -14.32
N LYS A 23 -13.15 -5.49 -14.51
CA LYS A 23 -12.36 -5.61 -15.75
C LYS A 23 -11.16 -6.54 -15.55
N SER A 24 -10.74 -7.19 -16.63
CA SER A 24 -9.53 -8.04 -16.63
C SER A 24 -8.24 -7.28 -16.37
N GLU A 25 -8.18 -6.00 -16.72
CA GLU A 25 -7.09 -5.09 -16.38
C GLU A 25 -7.67 -3.77 -15.87
N LEU A 26 -7.16 -3.30 -14.73
CA LEU A 26 -7.57 -2.08 -14.06
C LEU A 26 -6.34 -1.27 -13.65
N PHE A 27 -6.42 0.04 -13.81
CA PHE A 27 -5.41 0.97 -13.34
C PHE A 27 -5.91 1.72 -12.12
N LEU A 28 -5.05 1.81 -11.10
CA LEU A 28 -5.29 2.62 -9.91
C LEU A 28 -4.27 3.75 -9.83
N GLY A 29 -4.77 4.95 -9.56
CA GLY A 29 -3.92 6.10 -9.36
C GLY A 29 -4.71 7.37 -9.02
N ARG A 30 -3.99 8.48 -8.90
CA ARG A 30 -4.60 9.79 -8.68
C ARG A 30 -5.11 10.44 -9.97
N ASP A 31 -4.64 9.98 -11.12
CA ASP A 31 -5.09 10.54 -12.39
C ASP A 31 -6.56 10.19 -12.63
N LEU A 32 -7.34 11.16 -13.14
CA LEU A 32 -8.77 11.01 -13.42
C LEU A 32 -9.03 10.00 -14.56
N THR A 33 -7.99 9.68 -15.35
CA THR A 33 -8.06 8.65 -16.40
C THR A 33 -7.89 7.22 -15.86
N SER A 34 -7.64 7.04 -14.57
CA SER A 34 -7.50 5.72 -13.95
C SER A 34 -8.89 5.09 -13.76
N ASP A 35 -8.97 3.76 -13.82
CA ASP A 35 -10.23 3.06 -13.51
C ASP A 35 -10.63 3.25 -12.05
N LEU A 36 -9.63 3.21 -11.15
CA LEU A 36 -9.78 3.42 -9.72
C LEU A 36 -9.05 4.70 -9.32
N VAL A 37 -9.81 5.76 -9.09
CA VAL A 37 -9.24 7.08 -8.79
C VAL A 37 -9.17 7.30 -7.28
N ILE A 38 -7.97 7.52 -6.76
CA ILE A 38 -7.74 7.94 -5.37
C ILE A 38 -7.03 9.29 -5.38
N ASN A 39 -7.76 10.35 -5.06
CA ASN A 39 -7.24 11.71 -5.09
C ASN A 39 -6.40 12.06 -3.86
N ASP A 40 -5.21 11.45 -3.75
CA ASP A 40 -4.30 11.65 -2.64
C ASP A 40 -2.85 11.95 -3.11
N PRO A 41 -2.15 12.93 -2.51
CA PRO A 41 -0.77 13.26 -2.90
C PRO A 41 0.22 12.09 -2.75
N GLU A 42 -0.04 11.12 -1.87
CA GLU A 42 0.81 9.93 -1.72
C GLU A 42 0.59 8.91 -2.86
N VAL A 43 -0.50 9.03 -3.60
CA VAL A 43 -0.83 8.20 -4.75
C VAL A 43 -0.30 8.83 -6.04
N SER A 44 0.35 8.01 -6.85
CA SER A 44 0.93 8.44 -8.13
C SER A 44 -0.16 8.50 -9.19
N ARG A 45 0.04 9.28 -10.25
CA ARG A 45 -0.93 9.42 -11.34
C ARG A 45 -1.37 8.07 -11.91
N ARG A 46 -0.41 7.22 -12.24
CA ARG A 46 -0.59 5.79 -12.48
C ARG A 46 0.25 5.06 -11.44
N HIS A 47 -0.37 4.57 -10.37
CA HIS A 47 0.35 4.03 -9.22
C HIS A 47 0.58 2.53 -9.38
N LEU A 48 -0.47 1.79 -9.70
CA LEU A 48 -0.42 0.35 -9.88
C LEU A 48 -1.42 -0.12 -10.93
N ARG A 49 -1.25 -1.35 -11.38
CA ARG A 49 -2.25 -2.09 -12.15
C ARG A 49 -2.65 -3.38 -11.46
N LEU A 50 -3.88 -3.78 -11.72
CA LEU A 50 -4.44 -5.07 -11.33
C LEU A 50 -4.78 -5.83 -12.61
N VAL A 51 -4.35 -7.08 -12.69
CA VAL A 51 -4.60 -7.97 -13.84
C VAL A 51 -5.28 -9.22 -13.32
N LEU A 52 -6.45 -9.56 -13.83
CA LEU A 52 -7.14 -10.80 -13.49
C LEU A 52 -6.36 -11.99 -14.10
N ASP A 53 -5.86 -12.87 -13.24
CA ASP A 53 -5.11 -14.07 -13.59
C ASP A 53 -5.84 -15.30 -13.03
N GLY A 54 -6.62 -15.94 -13.89
CA GLY A 54 -7.48 -17.06 -13.52
C GLY A 54 -8.58 -16.64 -12.54
N ALA A 55 -8.42 -17.01 -11.26
CA ALA A 55 -9.40 -16.79 -10.21
C ALA A 55 -8.98 -15.72 -9.18
N ALA A 56 -7.89 -14.99 -9.44
CA ALA A 56 -7.39 -13.96 -8.55
C ALA A 56 -6.81 -12.77 -9.32
N TYR A 57 -6.85 -11.58 -8.73
CA TYR A 57 -6.14 -10.43 -9.28
C TYR A 57 -4.66 -10.48 -8.90
N ARG A 58 -3.80 -10.20 -9.87
CA ARG A 58 -2.38 -9.95 -9.69
C ARG A 58 -2.13 -8.45 -9.65
N ILE A 59 -1.40 -7.98 -8.65
CA ILE A 59 -1.06 -6.57 -8.45
C ILE A 59 0.36 -6.31 -8.89
N GLU A 60 0.58 -5.17 -9.56
CA GLU A 60 1.89 -4.73 -10.02
C GLU A 60 2.03 -3.22 -9.84
N ASP A 61 3.08 -2.81 -9.13
CA ASP A 61 3.44 -1.40 -8.97
C ASP A 61 4.04 -0.86 -10.27
N LEU A 62 3.58 0.30 -10.74
CA LEU A 62 4.00 0.90 -12.01
C LEU A 62 5.16 1.89 -11.85
N GLY A 63 6.00 1.71 -10.81
CA GLY A 63 7.07 2.64 -10.48
C GLY A 63 6.56 3.84 -9.68
N SER A 64 5.65 3.59 -8.74
CA SER A 64 5.08 4.65 -7.91
C SER A 64 6.14 5.31 -7.03
N THR A 65 5.99 6.62 -6.78
CA THR A 65 6.98 7.41 -6.02
C THR A 65 7.17 6.88 -4.60
N ASN A 66 6.06 6.60 -3.91
CA ASN A 66 6.08 6.17 -2.51
C ASN A 66 6.05 4.63 -2.36
N GLY A 67 5.75 3.90 -3.44
CA GLY A 67 5.65 2.44 -3.43
C GLY A 67 4.26 1.91 -3.06
N THR A 68 4.02 0.68 -3.50
CA THR A 68 2.93 -0.18 -3.05
C THR A 68 3.47 -1.20 -2.04
N PHE A 69 2.72 -1.49 -0.99
CA PHE A 69 3.07 -2.46 0.05
C PHE A 69 1.92 -3.45 0.25
N ILE A 70 2.23 -4.71 0.55
CA ILE A 70 1.26 -5.74 0.92
C ILE A 70 1.69 -6.29 2.28
N HIS A 71 0.81 -6.23 3.28
CA HIS A 71 1.14 -6.60 4.67
C HIS A 71 2.41 -5.89 5.20
N GLY A 72 2.62 -4.63 4.82
CA GLY A 72 3.80 -3.83 5.19
C GLY A 72 5.09 -4.17 4.44
N GLN A 73 5.08 -5.18 3.57
CA GLN A 73 6.24 -5.50 2.72
C GLN A 73 6.12 -4.77 1.38
N ARG A 74 7.18 -4.08 0.97
CA ARG A 74 7.19 -3.35 -0.30
C ARG A 74 7.12 -4.31 -1.48
N LEU A 75 6.20 -4.05 -2.39
CA LEU A 75 6.03 -4.81 -3.62
C LEU A 75 7.19 -4.48 -4.57
N THR A 76 7.99 -5.48 -4.93
CA THR A 76 9.13 -5.34 -5.85
C THR A 76 8.89 -5.96 -7.22
N SER A 77 7.96 -6.92 -7.29
CA SER A 77 7.52 -7.60 -8.51
C SER A 77 6.02 -7.87 -8.43
N ALA A 78 5.40 -8.24 -9.55
CA ALA A 78 3.98 -8.61 -9.55
C ALA A 78 3.68 -9.75 -8.57
N ALA A 79 2.57 -9.67 -7.84
CA ALA A 79 2.15 -10.65 -6.84
C ALA A 79 0.66 -10.97 -6.95
N SER A 80 0.24 -12.19 -6.67
CA SER A 80 -1.19 -12.54 -6.62
C SER A 80 -1.81 -12.11 -5.30
N LEU A 81 -2.96 -11.44 -5.37
CA LEU A 81 -3.74 -11.02 -4.21
C LEU A 81 -4.59 -12.18 -3.69
N LYS A 82 -4.68 -12.28 -2.37
CA LYS A 82 -5.55 -13.22 -1.65
C LYS A 82 -6.67 -12.47 -0.93
N PRO A 83 -7.87 -13.06 -0.82
CA PRO A 83 -8.97 -12.42 -0.09
C PRO A 83 -8.54 -12.03 1.32
N GLY A 84 -8.78 -10.77 1.68
CA GLY A 84 -8.39 -10.17 2.95
C GLY A 84 -7.05 -9.42 2.92
N ASP A 85 -6.28 -9.51 1.83
CA ASP A 85 -5.00 -8.82 1.71
C ASP A 85 -5.14 -7.31 1.92
N VAL A 86 -4.23 -6.77 2.71
CA VAL A 86 -4.14 -5.33 2.99
C VAL A 86 -3.01 -4.75 2.15
N ILE A 87 -3.38 -3.80 1.30
CA ILE A 87 -2.50 -3.10 0.37
C ILE A 87 -2.35 -1.66 0.86
N THR A 88 -1.13 -1.20 1.08
CA THR A 88 -0.84 0.19 1.45
C THR A 88 -0.18 0.90 0.29
N LEU A 89 -0.68 2.09 -0.06
CA LEU A 89 -0.05 2.98 -1.05
C LEU A 89 0.63 4.12 -0.30
N GLY A 90 1.94 4.24 -0.48
CA GLY A 90 2.75 5.15 0.35
C GLY A 90 2.66 4.77 1.83
N GLU A 91 2.23 5.70 2.69
CA GLU A 91 2.20 5.49 4.14
C GLU A 91 0.78 5.53 4.71
N LYS A 92 -0.14 6.29 4.09
CA LYS A 92 -1.44 6.61 4.70
C LYS A 92 -2.63 5.92 4.05
N ILE A 93 -2.54 5.56 2.78
CA ILE A 93 -3.65 4.99 2.03
C ILE A 93 -3.65 3.48 2.22
N VAL A 94 -4.66 2.96 2.90
CA VAL A 94 -4.80 1.52 3.15
C VAL A 94 -6.04 1.00 2.43
N LEU A 95 -5.85 -0.03 1.62
CA LEU A 95 -6.86 -0.71 0.84
C LEU A 95 -6.98 -2.15 1.33
N LYS A 96 -8.19 -2.69 1.35
CA LYS A 96 -8.44 -4.11 1.62
C LYS A 96 -9.07 -4.76 0.41
N TYR A 97 -8.51 -5.90 0.00
CA TYR A 97 -9.04 -6.72 -1.08
C TYR A 97 -10.02 -7.76 -0.52
N GLU A 98 -11.25 -7.78 -1.04
CA GLU A 98 -12.28 -8.74 -0.64
C GLU A 98 -12.85 -9.48 -1.84
N VAL A 99 -13.22 -10.74 -1.61
CA VAL A 99 -13.84 -11.62 -2.60
C VAL A 99 -15.11 -12.21 -2.00
N ILE A 100 -16.24 -11.95 -2.63
CA ILE A 100 -17.54 -12.50 -2.24
C ILE A 100 -17.89 -13.57 -3.27
N SER A 101 -17.86 -14.85 -2.87
CA SER A 101 -18.36 -15.94 -3.71
C SER A 101 -19.86 -16.08 -3.53
N THR A 102 -20.65 -15.78 -4.55
CA THR A 102 -22.08 -16.10 -4.54
C THR A 102 -22.24 -17.52 -5.05
N ASP A 103 -22.54 -18.45 -4.15
CA ASP A 103 -23.05 -19.77 -4.51
C ASP A 103 -24.59 -19.68 -4.58
N PRO A 104 -25.21 -19.77 -5.76
CA PRO A 104 -26.65 -19.70 -5.90
C PRO A 104 -27.39 -20.86 -5.22
N ASN A 105 -26.69 -21.86 -4.66
CA ASN A 105 -27.28 -23.00 -3.97
C ASN A 105 -27.13 -22.99 -2.43
N ALA A 106 -26.60 -21.91 -1.83
CA ALA A 106 -26.42 -21.82 -0.37
C ALA A 106 -27.74 -21.46 0.35
N THR A 107 -28.64 -22.43 0.47
CA THR A 107 -29.79 -22.35 1.38
C THR A 107 -29.35 -22.68 2.80
N VAL A 108 -29.62 -21.73 3.70
CA VAL A 108 -29.58 -21.74 5.17
C VAL A 108 -29.46 -23.13 5.83
N ALA A 109 -28.39 -23.34 6.60
CA ALA A 109 -28.39 -24.29 7.72
C ALA A 109 -27.65 -23.67 8.92
N VAL A 110 -28.40 -22.93 9.75
CA VAL A 110 -28.06 -22.77 11.16
C VAL A 110 -28.39 -24.10 11.84
N GLN A 111 -27.38 -24.90 12.19
CA GLN A 111 -27.47 -25.82 13.33
C GLN A 111 -26.13 -25.88 14.07
N ARG A 112 -26.08 -25.14 15.18
CA ARG A 112 -25.15 -25.38 16.28
C ARG A 112 -25.82 -26.44 17.18
N GLY A 113 -25.26 -27.64 17.21
CA GLY A 113 -25.74 -28.77 17.99
C GLY A 113 -24.64 -29.81 18.27
N VAL A 114 -23.90 -29.55 19.35
CA VAL A 114 -23.11 -30.40 20.26
C VAL A 114 -22.97 -31.93 19.98
N SER A 115 -21.70 -32.36 19.98
CA SER A 115 -21.06 -33.63 20.43
C SER A 115 -21.79 -34.98 20.34
N SER A 116 -21.14 -36.00 19.77
CA SER A 116 -20.31 -36.99 20.48
C SER A 116 -20.12 -38.30 19.70
N ASN A 117 -18.85 -38.67 19.53
CA ASN A 117 -18.22 -40.00 19.55
C ASN A 117 -19.01 -41.25 19.08
N THR A 118 -18.42 -42.04 18.17
CA THR A 118 -17.99 -43.45 18.43
C THR A 118 -17.41 -44.07 17.16
N GLN A 119 -16.12 -44.44 17.24
CA GLN A 119 -15.45 -45.38 16.34
C GLN A 119 -15.76 -46.82 16.78
N PRO A 120 -15.94 -47.77 15.84
CA PRO A 120 -15.02 -48.90 15.82
C PRO A 120 -14.57 -49.34 14.41
N LYS A 121 -13.25 -49.57 14.32
CA LYS A 121 -12.47 -50.35 13.35
C LYS A 121 -13.03 -51.79 13.24
N PRO A 122 -13.00 -52.41 12.05
CA PRO A 122 -12.10 -53.56 11.87
C PRO A 122 -11.15 -53.39 10.68
N GLU A 123 -9.87 -53.64 10.96
CA GLU A 123 -8.80 -53.92 10.00
C GLU A 123 -9.20 -55.14 9.15
N THR A 124 -9.14 -55.00 7.82
CA THR A 124 -8.98 -56.14 6.91
C THR A 124 -7.69 -55.91 6.13
N VAL A 125 -6.82 -56.91 6.24
CA VAL A 125 -5.44 -56.93 5.80
C VAL A 125 -5.32 -57.36 4.33
N ALA A 126 -4.53 -56.59 3.56
CA ALA A 126 -3.75 -56.96 2.35
C ALA A 126 -4.54 -57.25 1.04
N PRO A 127 -3.96 -57.05 -0.17
CA PRO A 127 -2.54 -57.15 -0.55
C PRO A 127 -1.90 -55.91 -1.23
N PRO A 128 -0.55 -55.87 -1.36
CA PRO A 128 0.16 -54.73 -1.95
C PRO A 128 -0.07 -54.68 -3.47
N ALA A 129 -0.50 -53.51 -3.96
CA ALA A 129 -0.63 -53.27 -5.39
C ALA A 129 0.74 -53.30 -6.09
N PRO A 130 0.83 -53.78 -7.35
CA PRO A 130 2.08 -53.87 -8.08
C PRO A 130 2.66 -52.48 -8.38
N VAL A 131 3.96 -52.31 -8.17
CA VAL A 131 4.70 -51.15 -8.66
C VAL A 131 4.68 -51.19 -10.18
N ILE A 132 3.84 -50.37 -10.80
CA ILE A 132 3.89 -50.11 -12.24
C ILE A 132 5.12 -49.23 -12.47
N ALA A 133 6.15 -49.80 -13.11
CA ALA A 133 7.30 -49.06 -13.57
C ALA A 133 6.87 -47.91 -14.51
N PRO A 134 7.51 -46.73 -14.45
CA PRO A 134 7.22 -45.66 -15.40
C PRO A 134 7.56 -46.11 -16.83
N PRO A 135 6.76 -45.71 -17.84
CA PRO A 135 7.00 -46.07 -19.23
C PRO A 135 8.33 -45.47 -19.74
N PRO A 136 8.98 -46.10 -20.75
CA PRO A 136 10.22 -45.60 -21.31
C PRO A 136 10.05 -44.20 -21.90
N ALA A 137 11.01 -43.32 -21.61
CA ALA A 137 11.08 -41.98 -22.12
C ALA A 137 10.96 -41.98 -23.66
N ARG A 138 9.97 -41.26 -24.17
CA ARG A 138 9.82 -41.01 -25.60
C ARG A 138 11.02 -40.16 -26.06
N PRO A 139 11.65 -40.44 -27.21
CA PRO A 139 12.69 -39.58 -27.74
C PRO A 139 12.10 -38.19 -27.98
N THR A 140 12.72 -37.18 -27.36
CA THR A 140 12.41 -35.77 -27.59
C THR A 140 12.67 -35.44 -29.07
N PRO A 141 11.73 -34.75 -29.75
CA PRO A 141 12.02 -34.21 -31.09
C PRO A 141 13.21 -33.23 -30.99
N PRO A 142 14.00 -33.06 -32.08
CA PRO A 142 15.10 -32.13 -32.08
C PRO A 142 14.58 -30.73 -31.76
N ILE A 143 15.19 -30.13 -30.73
CA ILE A 143 15.00 -28.75 -30.33
C ILE A 143 15.31 -27.91 -31.57
N SER A 144 14.25 -27.42 -32.23
CA SER A 144 14.40 -26.32 -33.18
C SER A 144 15.02 -25.17 -32.40
N ALA A 145 16.20 -24.73 -32.84
CA ALA A 145 17.00 -23.74 -32.16
C ALA A 145 16.12 -22.52 -31.82
N ALA A 146 15.89 -22.30 -30.53
CA ALA A 146 15.42 -21.01 -30.07
C ALA A 146 16.42 -19.94 -30.56
N PRO A 147 15.96 -18.78 -31.03
CA PRO A 147 16.88 -17.71 -31.41
C PRO A 147 17.79 -17.41 -30.22
N VAL A 148 19.10 -17.54 -30.45
CA VAL A 148 20.12 -17.15 -29.48
C VAL A 148 19.89 -15.69 -29.15
N TYR A 149 19.40 -15.41 -27.94
CA TYR A 149 19.32 -14.06 -27.41
C TYR A 149 20.75 -13.55 -27.28
N GLN A 150 21.20 -12.77 -28.25
CA GLN A 150 22.41 -11.99 -28.12
C GLN A 150 22.07 -10.85 -27.15
N PRO A 151 22.74 -10.74 -25.99
CA PRO A 151 22.62 -9.55 -25.18
C PRO A 151 23.11 -8.38 -26.02
N THR A 152 22.19 -7.55 -26.47
CA THR A 152 22.54 -6.22 -26.93
C THR A 152 23.17 -5.52 -25.74
N ASN A 153 24.38 -4.99 -25.91
CA ASN A 153 25.06 -4.12 -24.95
C ASN A 153 24.27 -2.80 -24.82
N VAL A 154 23.04 -2.86 -24.33
CA VAL A 154 22.30 -1.71 -23.87
C VAL A 154 23.05 -1.23 -22.63
N PRO A 155 23.60 0.00 -22.62
CA PRO A 155 24.21 0.54 -21.42
C PRO A 155 23.17 0.47 -20.30
N VAL A 156 23.43 -0.35 -19.29
CA VAL A 156 22.64 -0.39 -18.06
C VAL A 156 22.69 1.02 -17.50
N PRO A 157 21.56 1.76 -17.44
CA PRO A 157 21.57 3.07 -16.84
C PRO A 157 22.04 2.92 -15.39
N PRO A 158 23.01 3.74 -14.92
CA PRO A 158 23.57 3.59 -13.60
C PRO A 158 22.45 3.67 -12.56
N ALA A 159 22.46 2.71 -11.63
CA ALA A 159 21.54 2.70 -10.49
C ALA A 159 21.58 4.08 -9.80
N VAL A 160 20.46 4.80 -9.87
CA VAL A 160 20.35 6.14 -9.27
C VAL A 160 20.40 5.97 -7.76
N SER A 161 21.57 6.25 -7.16
CA SER A 161 21.71 6.31 -5.70
C SER A 161 20.78 7.40 -5.18
N LYS A 162 19.81 7.04 -4.34
CA LYS A 162 18.93 8.01 -3.67
C LYS A 162 19.78 8.95 -2.82
N LYS A 163 20.04 10.16 -3.35
CA LYS A 163 20.75 11.22 -2.66
C LYS A 163 19.86 11.70 -1.50
N LYS A 164 20.28 11.46 -0.25
CA LYS A 164 19.59 11.97 0.95
C LYS A 164 19.52 13.50 0.81
N SER A 165 18.31 14.03 0.60
CA SER A 165 18.11 15.46 0.35
C SER A 165 18.43 16.26 1.62
N PRO A 166 19.30 17.28 1.57
CA PRO A 166 19.63 18.11 2.73
C PRO A 166 18.47 19.03 3.18
N ALA A 167 17.30 18.92 2.56
CA ALA A 167 16.13 19.73 2.84
C ALA A 167 15.73 19.71 4.32
N LEU A 168 15.81 18.55 4.98
CA LEU A 168 15.50 18.44 6.41
C LEU A 168 16.50 19.21 7.28
N ILE A 169 17.79 19.18 6.92
CA ILE A 169 18.84 19.91 7.65
C ILE A 169 18.66 21.43 7.47
N ILE A 170 18.33 21.86 6.25
CA ILE A 170 18.08 23.28 5.95
C ILE A 170 16.86 23.80 6.73
N ILE A 171 15.78 23.01 6.79
CA ILE A 171 14.58 23.37 7.56
C ILE A 171 14.91 23.51 9.05
N LEU A 172 15.68 22.58 9.63
CA LEU A 172 16.08 22.65 11.04
C LEU A 172 16.94 23.90 11.34
N ILE A 173 17.85 24.26 10.43
CA ILE A 173 18.66 25.48 10.57
C ILE A 173 17.78 26.74 10.52
N LEU A 174 16.84 26.82 9.57
CA LEU A 174 15.94 27.97 9.44
C LEU A 174 15.04 28.13 10.67
N VAL A 175 14.51 27.03 11.20
CA VAL A 175 13.71 27.04 12.43
C VAL A 175 14.57 27.48 13.62
N GLY A 176 15.82 27.00 13.72
CA GLY A 176 16.75 27.44 14.77
C GLY A 176 17.05 28.94 14.71
N ILE A 177 17.26 29.49 13.51
CA ILE A 177 17.47 30.94 13.30
C ILE A 177 16.23 31.74 13.68
N LEU A 178 15.04 31.30 13.28
CA LEU A 178 13.78 31.97 13.65
C LEU A 178 13.60 32.02 15.18
N VAL A 179 13.87 30.91 15.87
CA VAL A 179 13.78 30.85 17.33
C VAL A 179 14.80 31.79 17.97
N LEU A 180 16.05 31.80 17.48
CA LEU A 180 17.13 32.59 18.04
C LEU A 180 16.98 34.10 17.82
N PHE A 181 16.50 34.51 16.65
CA PHE A 181 16.46 35.92 16.26
C PHE A 181 15.08 36.57 16.39
N CYS A 182 14.00 35.80 16.44
CA CYS A 182 12.64 36.36 16.59
C CYS A 182 12.03 36.00 17.94
N ILE A 183 12.06 34.72 18.33
CA ILE A 183 11.31 34.25 19.51
C ILE A 183 12.06 34.57 20.81
N LEU A 184 13.36 34.28 20.88
CA LEU A 184 14.17 34.54 22.07
C LEU A 184 14.22 36.05 22.45
N PRO A 185 14.46 36.98 21.51
CA PRO A 185 14.40 38.42 21.82
C PRO A 185 13.01 38.86 22.26
N TRP A 186 11.94 38.33 21.67
CA TRP A 186 10.57 38.66 22.08
C TRP A 186 10.28 38.21 23.51
N ILE A 187 10.66 36.97 23.87
CA ILE A 187 10.54 36.44 25.24
C ILE A 187 11.36 37.27 26.23
N ILE A 188 12.57 37.71 25.84
CA ILE A 188 13.40 38.54 26.70
C ILE A 188 12.73 39.89 26.96
N ILE A 189 12.22 40.56 25.92
CA ILE A 189 11.50 41.84 26.06
C ILE A 189 10.26 41.67 26.95
N ASP A 190 9.60 40.50 26.87
CA ASP A 190 8.49 40.10 27.75
C ASP A 190 8.91 39.98 29.20
N ALA A 191 9.93 39.17 29.45
CA ALA A 191 10.41 38.88 30.78
C ALA A 191 11.01 40.11 31.48
N THR A 192 11.63 41.02 30.73
CA THR A 192 12.19 42.26 31.26
C THR A 192 11.21 43.43 31.23
N ASN A 193 9.96 43.19 30.83
CA ASN A 193 8.87 44.17 30.74
C ASN A 193 9.29 45.45 29.95
N SER A 194 10.19 45.29 28.99
CA SER A 194 10.87 46.40 28.30
C SER A 194 10.01 47.02 27.19
N TYR A 195 8.78 46.54 26.98
CA TYR A 195 7.84 47.16 26.05
C TYR A 195 7.45 48.59 26.44
N CYS A 196 7.45 48.89 27.74
CA CYS A 196 7.13 50.23 28.23
C CYS A 196 8.20 51.28 27.88
N SER A 197 9.45 50.86 27.66
CA SER A 197 10.54 51.77 27.24
C SER A 197 10.67 51.89 25.72
N LEU A 198 10.30 50.85 24.95
CA LEU A 198 10.39 50.85 23.49
C LEU A 198 9.16 51.47 22.79
N PHE A 199 7.94 51.22 23.27
CA PHE A 199 6.69 51.67 22.63
C PHE A 199 5.57 52.04 23.63
N PRO A 200 5.75 53.11 24.44
CA PRO A 200 4.81 53.46 25.51
C PRO A 200 3.40 53.81 25.03
N GLY A 201 3.25 54.37 23.82
CA GLY A 201 1.95 54.81 23.29
C GLY A 201 1.05 53.69 22.77
N ILE A 202 1.63 52.62 22.19
CA ILE A 202 0.86 51.54 21.57
C ILE A 202 0.27 50.61 22.64
N MET A 203 1.04 50.33 23.70
CA MET A 203 0.61 49.44 24.78
C MET A 203 -0.51 50.05 25.62
N ASN A 204 -0.47 51.35 25.94
CA ASN A 204 -1.54 52.03 26.67
C ASN A 204 -2.83 52.22 25.83
N MET A 205 -2.77 52.03 24.51
CA MET A 205 -3.93 52.04 23.62
C MET A 205 -4.62 50.66 23.52
N LEU A 206 -3.85 49.58 23.60
CA LEU A 206 -4.36 48.20 23.55
C LEU A 206 -4.80 47.70 24.93
N ILE A 207 -4.12 48.13 25.99
CA ILE A 207 -4.42 47.78 27.38
C ILE A 207 -4.30 49.05 28.22
N THR A 208 -5.43 49.61 28.65
CA THR A 208 -5.47 50.85 29.43
C THR A 208 -4.64 50.72 30.71
N ASN A 209 -3.65 51.60 30.90
CA ASN A 209 -2.71 51.65 32.03
C ASN A 209 -1.72 50.46 32.16
N ALA A 210 -1.38 49.77 31.06
CA ALA A 210 -0.38 48.69 31.11
C ALA A 210 1.06 49.17 31.42
N CYS A 211 1.40 50.39 31.05
CA CYS A 211 2.68 51.00 31.35
C CYS A 211 2.47 52.21 32.26
N ALA A 212 2.85 52.07 33.55
CA ALA A 212 2.89 53.19 34.47
C ALA A 212 4.02 54.14 34.03
N VAL A 213 3.64 55.38 33.72
CA VAL A 213 4.59 56.51 33.63
C VAL A 213 5.04 56.87 35.03
#